data_AF-A0A1Y3AC85-F1
#
_entry.id   AF-A0A1Y3AC85-F1
#
_cell.length_a   1.000
_cell.length_b   1.000
_cell.length_c   1.000
_cell.angle_alpha   90.00
_cell.angle_beta   90.00
_cell.angle_gamma   90.00
#
_symmetry.space_group_name_H-M   'P 1'
#
loop_
_entity.id
_entity.type
_entity.pdbx_description
1 polymer ?
#
loop_
_entity_poly.entity_id
_entity_poly.type
_entity_poly.pdbx_seq_one_letter_code
_entity_poly.pdbx_strand_id
1 'polypeptide(L)'
;MPRSLPSIRTVAVLLLLVVGVVLSFAFHATAGGASVTYTATAVEPGENPDLVARAAGNVTDLDERLADTPERHRQPIREAAATGSYNGSLDPELDIVVDDIESPYVRYDGRYYSWAISTAAETTNATIRMEPTDPETVFDAVARPVADAPPEVRTAIAEGSATGFTVAAGLYEQDGTYYAVAAENEGAVLAQFATLIAGFALTPVGRGYTAVALGLLAFRHRDPNRDRPLTPRRAAASAALAVPIALAGAALFESGAASWFLTGPASAFVVAAGVVAGVFAARGQWLRLLGVSVGTALLAGTAFAAALGVLGVVFGTLAVLFGFVTGVVPFGYGYWFARPLPED
;
A
#
# COMPACT_ATOMS: atom_id res chain seq x y z
N MET A 1 50.75 14.95 -7.92
CA MET A 1 50.00 14.96 -6.65
C MET A 1 49.25 13.64 -6.54
N PRO A 2 49.50 12.81 -5.53
CA PRO A 2 48.72 11.59 -5.36
C PRO A 2 47.29 11.98 -4.98
N ARG A 3 46.28 11.47 -5.71
CA ARG A 3 44.88 11.62 -5.34
C ARG A 3 44.68 10.85 -4.04
N SER A 4 44.50 11.56 -2.93
CA SER A 4 44.12 10.94 -1.67
C SER A 4 42.78 10.24 -1.85
N LEU A 5 42.71 8.97 -1.45
CA LEU A 5 41.45 8.22 -1.49
C LEU A 5 40.43 8.93 -0.58
N PRO A 6 39.16 9.07 -1.01
CA PRO A 6 38.14 9.68 -0.17
C PRO A 6 37.98 8.88 1.12
N SER A 7 37.92 9.56 2.27
CA SER A 7 37.76 8.85 3.55
C SER A 7 36.45 8.05 3.57
N ILE A 8 36.42 6.96 4.36
CA ILE A 8 35.25 6.07 4.50
C ILE A 8 33.96 6.86 4.82
N ARG A 9 34.07 7.92 5.63
CA ARG A 9 32.96 8.85 5.92
C ARG A 9 32.43 9.55 4.66
N THR A 10 33.28 9.90 3.70
CA THR A 10 32.86 10.53 2.43
C THR A 10 32.14 9.52 1.56
N VAL A 11 32.69 8.30 1.42
CA VAL A 11 32.08 7.22 0.64
C VAL A 11 30.70 6.88 1.19
N ALA A 12 30.55 6.77 2.51
CA ALA A 12 29.26 6.53 3.15
C ALA A 12 28.22 7.62 2.80
N VAL A 13 28.58 8.90 2.91
CA VAL A 13 27.66 10.00 2.58
C VAL A 13 27.28 10.01 1.09
N LEU A 14 28.22 9.69 0.20
CA LEU A 14 27.92 9.54 -1.24
C LEU A 14 27.00 8.35 -1.51
N LEU A 15 27.20 7.23 -0.82
CA LEU A 15 26.31 6.07 -0.92
C LEU A 15 24.89 6.43 -0.44
N LEU A 16 24.78 7.13 0.70
CA LEU A 16 23.48 7.63 1.20
C LEU A 16 22.81 8.55 0.18
N LEU A 17 23.58 9.43 -0.49
CA LEU A 17 23.05 10.30 -1.54
C LEU A 17 22.55 9.50 -2.73
N VAL A 18 23.33 8.54 -3.23
CA VAL A 18 22.95 7.69 -4.38
C VAL A 18 21.68 6.90 -4.07
N VAL A 19 21.65 6.22 -2.91
CA VAL A 19 20.46 5.47 -2.46
C VAL A 19 19.26 6.41 -2.28
N GLY A 20 19.47 7.58 -1.67
CA GLY A 20 18.43 8.58 -1.48
C GLY A 20 17.83 9.07 -2.80
N VAL A 21 18.66 9.39 -3.79
CA VAL A 21 18.22 9.83 -5.12
C VAL A 21 17.46 8.72 -5.83
N VAL A 22 17.98 7.49 -5.87
CA VAL A 22 17.31 6.34 -6.51
C VAL A 22 15.93 6.09 -5.89
N LEU A 23 15.86 6.05 -4.55
CA LEU A 23 14.59 5.84 -3.86
C LEU A 23 13.61 7.02 -4.02
N SER A 24 14.10 8.25 -4.24
CA SER A 24 13.25 9.43 -4.47
C SER A 24 12.43 9.33 -5.76
N PHE A 25 12.81 8.42 -6.66
CA PHE A 25 12.11 8.13 -7.91
C PHE A 25 11.47 6.74 -7.93
N ALA A 26 11.42 6.05 -6.79
CA ALA A 26 10.86 4.69 -6.72
C ALA A 26 9.42 4.66 -7.20
N PHE A 27 8.56 5.61 -6.80
CA PHE A 27 7.17 5.68 -7.26
C PHE A 27 7.06 5.89 -8.77
N HIS A 28 7.91 6.72 -9.38
CA HIS A 28 7.90 6.95 -10.83
C HIS A 28 8.38 5.74 -11.62
N ALA A 29 9.44 5.09 -11.14
CA ALA A 29 9.96 3.88 -11.75
C ALA A 29 8.94 2.72 -11.67
N THR A 30 8.15 2.65 -10.60
CA THR A 30 7.17 1.58 -10.42
C THR A 30 5.84 1.89 -11.10
N ALA A 31 5.38 3.14 -11.10
CA ALA A 31 4.14 3.54 -11.76
C ALA A 31 4.25 3.52 -13.30
N GLY A 32 5.44 3.77 -13.87
CA GLY A 32 5.65 3.83 -15.32
C GLY A 32 5.80 2.50 -16.04
N GLY A 33 5.99 1.38 -15.32
CA GLY A 33 6.32 0.08 -15.91
C GLY A 33 5.42 -1.09 -15.52
N ALA A 34 4.51 -0.90 -14.56
CA ALA A 34 3.64 -1.98 -14.09
C ALA A 34 2.26 -1.88 -14.77
N SER A 35 2.01 -2.74 -15.75
CA SER A 35 0.70 -2.96 -16.38
C SER A 35 0.24 -4.38 -16.12
N VAL A 36 -1.04 -4.57 -15.82
CA VAL A 36 -1.67 -5.89 -15.74
C VAL A 36 -2.41 -6.15 -17.04
N THR A 37 -2.25 -7.37 -17.57
CA THR A 37 -3.03 -7.85 -18.71
C THR A 37 -4.38 -8.33 -18.22
N TYR A 38 -5.44 -7.83 -18.84
CA TYR A 38 -6.80 -8.27 -18.64
C TYR A 38 -7.30 -8.93 -19.91
N THR A 39 -7.99 -10.05 -19.77
CA THR A 39 -8.54 -10.82 -20.88
C THR A 39 -10.05 -10.77 -20.83
N ALA A 40 -10.68 -10.60 -21.99
CA ALA A 40 -12.13 -10.75 -22.13
C ALA A 40 -12.42 -12.16 -22.63
N THR A 41 -13.08 -12.96 -21.81
CA THR A 41 -13.47 -14.33 -22.16
C THR A 41 -14.98 -14.39 -22.35
N ALA A 42 -15.43 -14.86 -23.52
CA ALA A 42 -16.84 -15.12 -23.75
C ALA A 42 -17.32 -16.25 -22.82
N VAL A 43 -18.46 -16.07 -22.18
CA VAL A 43 -19.04 -17.01 -21.22
C VAL A 43 -20.54 -17.14 -21.43
N GLU A 44 -21.03 -18.36 -21.25
CA GLU A 44 -22.47 -18.64 -21.23
C GLU A 44 -22.98 -18.81 -19.79
N PRO A 45 -24.25 -18.48 -19.51
CA PRO A 45 -24.84 -18.75 -18.20
C PRO A 45 -24.70 -20.23 -17.80
N GLY A 46 -24.04 -20.48 -16.68
CA GLY A 46 -23.80 -21.83 -16.15
C GLY A 46 -22.47 -22.45 -16.59
N GLU A 47 -21.74 -21.83 -17.52
CA GLU A 47 -20.38 -22.22 -17.86
C GLU A 47 -19.36 -21.42 -17.03
N ASN A 48 -18.28 -22.10 -16.62
CA ASN A 48 -17.13 -21.50 -15.93
C ASN A 48 -17.50 -20.52 -14.79
N PRO A 49 -18.28 -20.95 -13.79
CA PRO A 49 -18.75 -20.06 -12.72
C PRO A 49 -17.59 -19.43 -11.93
N ASP A 50 -16.45 -20.11 -11.87
CA ASP A 50 -15.20 -19.63 -11.24
C ASP A 50 -14.67 -18.38 -11.93
N LEU A 51 -14.80 -18.28 -13.26
CA LEU A 51 -14.33 -17.13 -14.02
C LEU A 51 -15.27 -15.93 -13.85
N VAL A 52 -16.58 -16.18 -13.67
CA VAL A 52 -17.58 -15.13 -13.39
C VAL A 52 -17.42 -14.58 -11.99
N ALA A 53 -17.21 -15.43 -10.97
CA ALA A 53 -16.96 -15.00 -9.60
C ALA A 53 -15.68 -14.18 -9.47
N ARG A 54 -14.62 -14.54 -10.22
CA ARG A 54 -13.38 -13.73 -10.29
C ARG A 54 -13.56 -12.40 -11.02
N ALA A 55 -14.36 -12.38 -12.08
CA ALA A 55 -14.58 -11.16 -12.85
C ALA A 55 -15.50 -10.18 -12.11
N ALA A 56 -16.58 -10.66 -11.51
CA ALA A 56 -17.66 -9.83 -11.02
C ALA A 56 -17.72 -9.71 -9.51
N GLY A 57 -17.40 -8.52 -8.98
CA GLY A 57 -17.42 -8.25 -7.53
C GLY A 57 -18.79 -8.40 -6.84
N ASN A 58 -19.88 -8.56 -7.60
CA ASN A 58 -21.22 -8.86 -7.06
C ASN A 58 -21.47 -10.36 -6.85
N VAL A 59 -20.48 -11.21 -7.15
CA VAL A 59 -20.51 -12.66 -6.92
C VAL A 59 -19.25 -13.04 -6.14
N THR A 60 -19.42 -13.52 -4.91
CA THR A 60 -18.29 -14.02 -4.12
C THR A 60 -18.04 -15.50 -4.40
N ASP A 61 -16.79 -15.91 -4.63
CA ASP A 61 -16.40 -17.34 -4.59
C ASP A 61 -16.26 -17.80 -3.14
N LEU A 62 -17.23 -18.60 -2.68
CA LEU A 62 -17.27 -19.09 -1.30
C LEU A 62 -16.34 -20.30 -1.10
N ASP A 63 -16.05 -21.07 -2.14
CA ASP A 63 -15.09 -22.18 -2.08
C ASP A 63 -13.67 -21.64 -1.86
N GLU A 64 -13.31 -20.56 -2.56
CA GLU A 64 -12.04 -19.86 -2.37
C GLU A 64 -11.94 -19.23 -0.98
N ARG A 65 -12.98 -18.49 -0.55
CA ARG A 65 -12.99 -17.87 0.79
C ARG A 65 -12.84 -18.89 1.91
N LEU A 66 -13.46 -20.06 1.76
CA LEU A 66 -13.41 -21.11 2.76
C LEU A 66 -12.15 -21.95 2.69
N ALA A 67 -11.28 -21.80 1.69
CA ALA A 67 -10.15 -22.71 1.41
C ALA A 67 -9.29 -23.02 2.64
N ASP A 68 -9.00 -22.03 3.46
CA ASP A 68 -8.20 -22.16 4.69
C ASP A 68 -9.03 -22.49 5.95
N THR A 69 -10.36 -22.43 5.85
CA THR A 69 -11.28 -22.78 6.95
C THR A 69 -11.35 -24.30 7.10
N PRO A 70 -11.02 -24.88 8.27
CA PRO A 70 -11.10 -26.33 8.46
C PRO A 70 -12.51 -26.88 8.24
N GLU A 71 -12.63 -28.06 7.63
CA GLU A 71 -13.92 -28.69 7.27
C GLU A 71 -14.92 -28.79 8.43
N ARG A 72 -14.45 -29.00 9.66
CA ARG A 72 -15.32 -29.06 10.84
C ARG A 72 -16.11 -27.76 11.08
N HIS A 73 -15.57 -26.62 10.66
CA HIS A 73 -16.19 -25.31 10.83
C HIS A 73 -17.07 -24.93 9.63
N ARG A 74 -17.00 -25.65 8.50
CA ARG A 74 -17.80 -25.37 7.28
C ARG A 74 -19.23 -25.93 7.33
N GLN A 75 -19.60 -26.63 8.40
CA GLN A 75 -20.92 -27.27 8.53
C GLN A 75 -22.10 -26.30 8.33
N PRO A 76 -22.11 -25.07 8.90
CA PRO A 76 -23.19 -24.11 8.68
C PRO A 76 -23.42 -23.74 7.22
N ILE A 77 -22.34 -23.59 6.43
CA ILE A 77 -22.42 -23.30 5.00
C ILE A 77 -22.97 -24.49 4.23
N ARG A 78 -22.50 -25.71 4.53
CA ARG A 78 -23.03 -26.93 3.91
C ARG A 78 -24.52 -27.13 4.20
N GLU A 79 -24.94 -26.83 5.43
CA GLU A 79 -26.35 -26.90 5.80
C GLU A 79 -27.18 -25.87 5.03
N ALA A 80 -26.75 -24.60 5.03
CA ALA A 80 -27.40 -23.56 4.25
C ALA A 80 -27.48 -23.90 2.75
N ALA A 81 -26.44 -24.51 2.17
CA ALA A 81 -26.41 -24.94 0.76
C ALA A 81 -27.45 -26.01 0.46
N ALA A 82 -27.68 -26.91 1.41
CA ALA A 82 -28.55 -28.06 1.25
C ALA A 82 -30.02 -27.73 1.54
N THR A 83 -30.29 -26.85 2.50
CA THR A 83 -31.64 -26.56 3.00
C THR A 83 -32.15 -25.18 2.60
N GLY A 84 -31.29 -24.32 2.04
CA GLY A 84 -31.56 -22.92 1.72
C GLY A 84 -31.28 -21.96 2.87
N SER A 85 -31.10 -22.44 4.10
CA SER A 85 -30.77 -21.57 5.24
C SER A 85 -30.14 -22.31 6.42
N TYR A 86 -29.31 -21.60 7.18
CA TYR A 86 -28.79 -22.03 8.46
C TYR A 86 -29.17 -20.99 9.52
N ASN A 87 -29.57 -21.44 10.71
CA ASN A 87 -29.81 -20.58 11.85
C ASN A 87 -29.19 -21.20 13.10
N GLY A 88 -28.15 -20.56 13.63
CA GLY A 88 -27.42 -21.07 14.77
C GLY A 88 -26.16 -20.26 15.07
N SER A 89 -25.35 -20.79 15.98
CA SER A 89 -24.10 -20.16 16.38
C SER A 89 -22.97 -20.53 15.42
N LEU A 90 -22.27 -19.53 14.89
CA LEU A 90 -21.06 -19.71 14.09
C LEU A 90 -19.84 -19.80 14.99
N ASP A 91 -18.88 -20.64 14.58
CA ASP A 91 -17.52 -20.58 15.13
C ASP A 91 -16.88 -19.23 14.75
N PRO A 92 -16.07 -18.62 15.63
CA PRO A 92 -15.44 -17.32 15.36
C PRO A 92 -14.62 -17.30 14.06
N GLU A 93 -13.95 -18.40 13.72
CA GLU A 93 -13.18 -18.50 12.49
C GLU A 93 -14.07 -18.47 11.23
N LEU A 94 -15.27 -19.07 11.29
CA LEU A 94 -16.21 -18.99 10.17
C LEU A 94 -16.83 -17.59 10.11
N ASP A 95 -17.24 -17.04 11.25
CA ASP A 95 -17.84 -15.70 11.36
C ASP A 95 -16.97 -14.65 10.67
N ILE A 96 -15.67 -14.60 10.98
CA ILE A 96 -14.70 -13.68 10.33
C ILE A 96 -14.65 -13.85 8.81
N VAL A 97 -14.77 -15.08 8.31
CA VAL A 97 -14.65 -15.36 6.88
C VAL A 97 -15.90 -14.91 6.10
N VAL A 98 -17.08 -14.96 6.73
CA VAL A 98 -18.36 -14.72 6.03
C VAL A 98 -19.05 -13.41 6.37
N ASP A 99 -18.70 -12.74 7.47
CA ASP A 99 -19.31 -11.48 7.92
C ASP A 99 -19.11 -10.34 6.90
N ASP A 100 -17.95 -10.29 6.25
CA ASP A 100 -17.60 -9.26 5.26
C ASP A 100 -18.11 -9.57 3.83
N ILE A 101 -19.00 -10.55 3.66
CA ILE A 101 -19.58 -10.87 2.34
C ILE A 101 -20.77 -9.93 2.06
N GLU A 102 -20.50 -8.83 1.37
CA GLU A 102 -21.52 -7.84 0.95
C GLU A 102 -22.20 -8.20 -0.39
N SER A 103 -21.67 -9.16 -1.13
CA SER A 103 -22.18 -9.52 -2.46
C SER A 103 -23.57 -10.18 -2.38
N PRO A 104 -24.53 -9.80 -3.24
CA PRO A 104 -25.87 -10.38 -3.25
C PRO A 104 -25.90 -11.85 -3.71
N TYR A 105 -24.85 -12.31 -4.39
CA TYR A 105 -24.72 -13.68 -4.86
C TYR A 105 -23.41 -14.31 -4.40
N VAL A 106 -23.44 -15.62 -4.18
CA VAL A 106 -22.24 -16.44 -3.93
C VAL A 106 -22.21 -17.62 -4.88
N ARG A 107 -20.99 -18.05 -5.21
CA ARG A 107 -20.72 -19.32 -5.89
C ARG A 107 -20.19 -20.31 -4.85
N TYR A 108 -20.78 -21.49 -4.79
CA TYR A 108 -20.38 -22.57 -3.88
C TYR A 108 -20.63 -23.92 -4.53
N ASP A 109 -19.65 -24.82 -4.51
CA ASP A 109 -19.70 -26.16 -5.12
C ASP A 109 -20.16 -26.13 -6.59
N GLY A 110 -19.66 -25.15 -7.34
CA GLY A 110 -19.97 -24.96 -8.76
C GLY A 110 -21.38 -24.43 -9.06
N ARG A 111 -22.15 -23.98 -8.07
CA ARG A 111 -23.51 -23.44 -8.23
C ARG A 111 -23.64 -22.04 -7.65
N TYR A 112 -24.61 -21.28 -8.16
CA TYR A 112 -24.93 -19.95 -7.64
C TYR A 112 -26.05 -19.99 -6.61
N TYR A 113 -25.93 -19.10 -5.64
CA TYR A 113 -26.92 -18.88 -4.61
C TYR A 113 -27.11 -17.39 -4.38
N SER A 114 -28.35 -16.98 -4.10
CA SER A 114 -28.60 -15.68 -3.49
C SER A 114 -28.12 -15.74 -2.05
N TRP A 115 -27.44 -14.69 -1.61
CA TRP A 115 -26.75 -14.67 -0.33
C TRP A 115 -27.28 -13.57 0.56
N ALA A 116 -27.56 -13.93 1.81
CA ALA A 116 -27.74 -12.98 2.89
C ALA A 116 -27.27 -13.58 4.20
N ILE A 117 -26.51 -12.82 4.97
CA ILE A 117 -26.12 -13.16 6.33
C ILE A 117 -26.59 -12.07 7.28
N SER A 118 -27.05 -12.47 8.46
CA SER A 118 -27.35 -11.55 9.55
C SER A 118 -26.84 -12.11 10.86
N THR A 119 -25.91 -11.40 11.49
CA THR A 119 -25.33 -11.76 12.79
C THR A 119 -25.91 -10.88 13.88
N ALA A 120 -26.31 -11.47 15.00
CA ALA A 120 -26.83 -10.70 16.13
C ALA A 120 -25.67 -10.04 16.89
N ALA A 121 -25.66 -8.71 16.98
CA ALA A 121 -24.52 -7.88 17.42
C ALA A 121 -23.87 -8.20 18.79
N GLU A 122 -24.49 -9.05 19.62
CA GLU A 122 -23.98 -9.45 20.94
C GLU A 122 -23.70 -10.96 21.07
N THR A 123 -23.88 -11.74 20.00
CA THR A 123 -23.70 -13.20 20.01
C THR A 123 -23.15 -13.69 18.67
N THR A 124 -22.51 -14.86 18.62
CA THR A 124 -22.15 -15.50 17.33
C THR A 124 -23.35 -16.19 16.66
N ASN A 125 -24.59 -15.91 17.08
CA ASN A 125 -25.76 -16.42 16.39
C ASN A 125 -25.96 -15.66 15.08
N ALA A 126 -25.92 -16.41 13.98
CA ALA A 126 -26.15 -15.89 12.66
C ALA A 126 -27.23 -16.69 11.94
N THR A 127 -27.96 -15.98 11.09
CA THR A 127 -28.83 -16.58 10.08
C THR A 127 -28.15 -16.40 8.73
N ILE A 128 -27.86 -17.52 8.08
CA ILE A 128 -27.34 -17.56 6.71
C ILE A 128 -28.49 -18.00 5.81
N ARG A 129 -28.76 -17.26 4.74
CA ARG A 129 -29.68 -17.64 3.67
C ARG A 129 -28.87 -17.84 2.41
N MET A 130 -29.06 -19.01 1.80
CA MET A 130 -28.32 -19.42 0.62
C MET A 130 -29.27 -20.15 -0.33
N GLU A 131 -30.07 -19.39 -1.07
CA GLU A 131 -31.12 -19.96 -1.93
C GLU A 131 -30.55 -20.25 -3.33
N PRO A 132 -30.69 -21.49 -3.85
CA PRO A 132 -30.23 -21.83 -5.19
C PRO A 132 -30.78 -20.86 -6.24
N THR A 133 -29.90 -20.29 -7.06
CA THR A 133 -30.27 -19.29 -8.06
C THR A 133 -29.80 -19.71 -9.44
N ASP A 134 -30.68 -19.52 -10.43
CA ASP A 134 -30.36 -19.87 -11.81
C ASP A 134 -29.26 -18.95 -12.37
N PRO A 135 -28.27 -19.50 -13.10
CA PRO A 135 -27.16 -18.72 -13.65
C PRO A 135 -27.60 -17.52 -14.51
N GLU A 136 -28.68 -17.67 -15.27
CA GLU A 136 -29.26 -16.60 -16.10
C GLU A 136 -29.67 -15.39 -15.24
N THR A 137 -30.30 -15.64 -14.09
CA THR A 137 -30.71 -14.58 -13.15
C THR A 137 -29.50 -13.84 -12.58
N VAL A 138 -28.40 -14.55 -12.30
CA VAL A 138 -27.15 -13.94 -11.82
C VAL A 138 -26.51 -13.10 -12.92
N PHE A 139 -26.43 -13.62 -14.14
CA PHE A 139 -25.86 -12.91 -15.28
C PHE A 139 -26.62 -11.62 -15.56
N ASP A 140 -27.96 -11.67 -15.60
CA ASP A 140 -28.79 -10.49 -15.82
C ASP A 140 -28.68 -9.44 -14.70
N ALA A 141 -28.47 -9.88 -13.46
CA ALA A 141 -28.31 -8.98 -12.32
C ALA A 141 -26.92 -8.31 -12.26
N VAL A 142 -25.89 -8.98 -12.79
CA VAL A 142 -24.48 -8.61 -12.58
C VAL A 142 -23.83 -8.05 -13.84
N ALA A 143 -24.30 -8.43 -15.03
CA ALA A 143 -23.76 -7.95 -16.28
C ALA A 143 -24.02 -6.46 -16.48
N ARG A 144 -23.03 -5.76 -17.05
CA ARG A 144 -23.13 -4.36 -17.43
C ARG A 144 -23.05 -4.24 -18.96
N PRO A 145 -23.79 -3.32 -19.58
CA PRO A 145 -23.68 -3.12 -21.03
C PRO A 145 -22.27 -2.64 -21.41
N VAL A 146 -21.68 -3.22 -22.47
CA VAL A 146 -20.36 -2.83 -22.99
C VAL A 146 -20.32 -1.35 -23.42
N ALA A 147 -21.46 -0.80 -23.83
CA ALA A 147 -21.60 0.61 -24.20
C ALA A 147 -21.18 1.58 -23.07
N ASP A 148 -21.42 1.21 -21.82
CA ASP A 148 -21.08 1.99 -20.63
C ASP A 148 -19.69 1.65 -20.06
N ALA A 149 -19.00 0.69 -20.67
CA ALA A 149 -17.72 0.21 -20.19
C ALA A 149 -16.58 1.20 -20.51
N PRO A 150 -15.54 1.27 -19.65
CA PRO A 150 -14.33 2.02 -19.94
C PRO A 150 -13.69 1.63 -21.27
N PRO A 151 -12.92 2.54 -21.92
CA PRO A 151 -12.21 2.26 -23.17
C PRO A 151 -11.41 0.96 -23.13
N GLU A 152 -10.73 0.68 -22.02
CA GLU A 152 -9.86 -0.48 -21.83
C GLU A 152 -10.64 -1.79 -21.85
N VAL A 153 -11.86 -1.81 -21.29
CA VAL A 153 -12.75 -2.96 -21.33
C VAL A 153 -13.24 -3.20 -22.76
N ARG A 154 -13.61 -2.15 -23.47
CA ARG A 154 -14.04 -2.25 -24.87
C ARG A 154 -12.91 -2.74 -25.77
N THR A 155 -11.68 -2.29 -25.54
CA THR A 155 -10.49 -2.83 -26.20
C THR A 155 -10.28 -4.29 -25.86
N ALA A 156 -10.38 -4.69 -24.58
CA ALA A 156 -10.23 -6.08 -24.18
C ALA A 156 -11.24 -7.00 -24.87
N ILE A 157 -12.49 -6.56 -25.00
CA ILE A 157 -13.56 -7.31 -25.68
C ILE A 157 -13.33 -7.37 -27.19
N ALA A 158 -12.89 -6.27 -27.82
CA ALA A 158 -12.65 -6.21 -29.26
C ALA A 158 -11.38 -6.96 -29.71
N GLU A 159 -10.31 -6.91 -28.92
CA GLU A 159 -8.98 -7.42 -29.27
C GLU A 159 -8.61 -8.71 -28.51
N GLY A 160 -9.45 -9.15 -27.57
CA GLY A 160 -9.26 -10.31 -26.70
C GLY A 160 -8.47 -10.02 -25.42
N SER A 161 -7.72 -8.91 -25.37
CA SER A 161 -7.02 -8.47 -24.16
C SER A 161 -6.75 -6.96 -24.15
N ALA A 162 -6.56 -6.41 -22.97
CA ALA A 162 -6.07 -5.04 -22.79
C ALA A 162 -5.08 -4.98 -21.64
N THR A 163 -4.05 -4.14 -21.79
CA THR A 163 -3.12 -3.82 -20.72
C THR A 163 -3.50 -2.50 -20.08
N GLY A 164 -3.65 -2.48 -18.76
CA GLY A 164 -4.04 -1.28 -18.04
C GLY A 164 -3.51 -1.27 -16.61
N PHE A 165 -3.62 -0.10 -15.98
CA PHE A 165 -3.29 0.06 -14.57
C PHE A 165 -4.38 -0.53 -13.67
N THR A 166 -5.63 -0.26 -14.02
CA THR A 166 -6.83 -0.86 -13.43
C THR A 166 -7.88 -0.94 -14.52
N VAL A 167 -8.14 -2.14 -15.04
CA VAL A 167 -9.32 -2.37 -15.89
C VAL A 167 -10.48 -2.69 -14.97
N ALA A 168 -11.65 -2.12 -15.24
CA ALA A 168 -12.86 -2.42 -14.48
C ALA A 168 -13.25 -3.88 -14.75
N ALA A 169 -12.76 -4.81 -13.94
CA ALA A 169 -13.16 -6.20 -13.99
C ALA A 169 -14.68 -6.30 -13.83
N GLY A 170 -15.28 -7.27 -14.50
CA GLY A 170 -16.71 -7.50 -14.43
C GLY A 170 -17.24 -8.39 -15.53
N LEU A 171 -18.52 -8.69 -15.40
CA LEU A 171 -19.31 -9.29 -16.47
C LEU A 171 -19.89 -8.18 -17.34
N TYR A 172 -19.72 -8.30 -18.64
CA TYR A 172 -20.20 -7.33 -19.62
C TYR A 172 -21.05 -8.00 -20.69
N GLU A 173 -22.11 -7.35 -21.14
CA GLU A 173 -23.01 -7.87 -22.17
C GLU A 173 -22.94 -7.00 -23.42
N GLN A 174 -22.86 -7.68 -24.57
CA GLN A 174 -22.94 -7.07 -25.89
C GLN A 174 -23.62 -8.03 -26.86
N ASP A 175 -24.73 -7.56 -27.46
CA ASP A 175 -25.46 -8.25 -28.52
C ASP A 175 -25.86 -9.69 -28.16
N GLY A 176 -26.25 -9.92 -26.90
CA GLY A 176 -26.64 -11.22 -26.36
C GLY A 176 -25.47 -12.15 -25.99
N THR A 177 -24.23 -11.66 -26.05
CA THR A 177 -23.02 -12.40 -25.62
C THR A 177 -22.46 -11.78 -24.35
N TYR A 178 -22.15 -12.61 -23.36
CA TYR A 178 -21.52 -12.17 -22.12
C TYR A 178 -20.00 -12.35 -22.18
N TYR A 179 -19.27 -11.34 -21.72
CA TYR A 179 -17.83 -11.31 -21.63
C TYR A 179 -17.42 -11.07 -20.18
N ALA A 180 -16.74 -12.05 -19.60
CA ALA A 180 -16.11 -11.89 -18.31
C ALA A 180 -14.71 -11.32 -18.51
N VAL A 181 -14.51 -10.11 -18.01
CA VAL A 181 -13.25 -9.37 -18.06
C VAL A 181 -12.59 -9.48 -16.70
N ALA A 182 -11.47 -10.19 -16.65
CA ALA A 182 -10.69 -10.42 -15.44
C ALA A 182 -9.20 -10.29 -15.73
N ALA A 183 -8.39 -10.11 -14.68
CA ALA A 183 -6.94 -10.15 -14.81
C ALA A 183 -6.51 -11.55 -15.25
N GLU A 184 -5.55 -11.63 -16.18
CA GLU A 184 -4.97 -12.91 -16.60
C GLU A 184 -4.29 -13.62 -15.42
N ASN A 185 -3.69 -12.84 -14.51
CA ASN A 185 -3.04 -13.30 -13.29
C ASN A 185 -3.36 -12.34 -12.13
N GLU A 186 -4.14 -12.81 -11.15
CA GLU A 186 -4.49 -12.05 -9.94
C GLU A 186 -3.26 -11.72 -9.08
N GLY A 187 -2.26 -12.61 -9.06
CA GLY A 187 -0.98 -12.36 -8.44
C GLY A 187 -0.25 -11.16 -9.05
N ALA A 188 -0.49 -10.84 -10.33
CA ALA A 188 0.06 -9.64 -10.95
C ALA A 188 -0.64 -8.36 -10.46
N VAL A 189 -1.95 -8.41 -10.19
CA VAL A 189 -2.70 -7.30 -9.57
C VAL A 189 -2.17 -7.04 -8.16
N LEU A 190 -2.00 -8.09 -7.35
CA LEU A 190 -1.45 -7.97 -6.00
C LEU A 190 0.00 -7.46 -6.03
N ALA A 191 0.84 -7.98 -6.94
CA ALA A 191 2.20 -7.53 -7.10
C ALA A 191 2.26 -6.05 -7.53
N GLN A 192 1.41 -5.61 -8.45
CA GLN A 192 1.31 -4.21 -8.87
C GLN A 192 0.90 -3.32 -7.69
N PHE A 193 -0.10 -3.73 -6.91
CA PHE A 193 -0.52 -3.02 -5.71
C PHE A 193 0.59 -2.93 -4.66
N ALA A 194 1.31 -4.02 -4.41
CA ALA A 194 2.48 -4.03 -3.53
C ALA A 194 3.60 -3.12 -4.07
N THR A 195 3.80 -3.07 -5.39
CA THR A 195 4.81 -2.22 -6.03
C THR A 195 4.44 -0.73 -5.92
N LEU A 196 3.14 -0.40 -5.96
CA LEU A 196 2.63 0.95 -5.73
C LEU A 196 2.80 1.38 -4.28
N ILE A 197 2.44 0.52 -3.33
CA ILE A 197 2.67 0.75 -1.90
C ILE A 197 4.16 0.92 -1.62
N ALA A 198 5.01 0.08 -2.20
CA ALA A 198 6.45 0.18 -2.08
C ALA A 198 6.96 1.52 -2.67
N GLY A 199 6.53 1.90 -3.87
CA GLY A 199 6.88 3.19 -4.48
C GLY A 199 6.44 4.38 -3.63
N PHE A 200 5.21 4.35 -3.12
CA PHE A 200 4.62 5.37 -2.27
C PHE A 200 5.37 5.51 -0.94
N ALA A 201 5.74 4.40 -0.31
CA ALA A 201 6.46 4.38 0.95
C ALA A 201 7.94 4.74 0.78
N LEU A 202 8.60 4.27 -0.28
CA LEU A 202 10.03 4.46 -0.52
C LEU A 202 10.39 5.87 -1.03
N THR A 203 9.47 6.56 -1.70
CA THR A 203 9.72 7.90 -2.24
C THR A 203 10.02 8.94 -1.13
N PRO A 204 9.22 9.05 -0.06
CA PRO A 204 9.57 9.87 1.11
C PRO A 204 10.88 9.46 1.78
N VAL A 205 11.18 8.16 1.84
CA VAL A 205 12.45 7.64 2.40
C VAL A 205 13.64 8.16 1.61
N GLY A 206 13.59 8.05 0.28
CA GLY A 206 14.62 8.56 -0.60
C GLY A 206 14.85 10.06 -0.42
N ARG A 207 13.77 10.84 -0.32
CA ARG A 207 13.83 12.29 -0.10
C ARG A 207 14.46 12.64 1.25
N GLY A 208 14.11 11.90 2.31
CA GLY A 208 14.72 12.02 3.63
C GLY A 208 16.23 11.71 3.63
N TYR A 209 16.64 10.63 2.95
CA TYR A 209 18.06 10.27 2.82
C TYR A 209 18.86 11.29 2.02
N THR A 210 18.28 11.78 0.92
CA THR A 210 18.87 12.84 0.08
C THR A 210 19.10 14.11 0.91
N ALA A 211 18.12 14.51 1.71
CA ALA A 211 18.24 15.68 2.59
C ALA A 211 19.38 15.55 3.60
N VAL A 212 19.48 14.40 4.27
CA VAL A 212 20.55 14.12 5.23
C VAL A 212 21.91 14.10 4.55
N ALA A 213 22.03 13.45 3.39
CA ALA A 213 23.27 13.39 2.64
C ALA A 213 23.74 14.78 2.17
N LEU A 214 22.84 15.59 1.61
CA LEU A 214 23.14 16.96 1.18
C LEU A 214 23.54 17.85 2.36
N GLY A 215 22.84 17.75 3.50
CA GLY A 215 23.19 18.46 4.72
C GLY A 215 24.59 18.09 5.22
N LEU A 216 24.91 16.80 5.27
CA LEU A 216 26.23 16.31 5.68
C LEU A 216 27.33 16.74 4.72
N LEU A 217 27.11 16.68 3.40
CA LEU A 217 28.06 17.17 2.39
C LEU A 217 28.31 18.66 2.54
N ALA A 218 27.25 19.47 2.71
CA ALA A 218 27.36 20.91 2.85
C ALA A 218 28.18 21.30 4.09
N PHE A 219 27.94 20.66 5.23
CA PHE A 219 28.71 20.94 6.45
C PHE A 219 30.16 20.48 6.35
N ARG A 220 30.41 19.35 5.68
CA ARG A 220 31.76 18.84 5.47
C ARG A 220 32.56 19.68 4.49
N HIS A 221 31.91 20.22 3.45
CA HIS A 221 32.57 21.11 2.49
C HIS A 221 32.93 22.45 3.13
N ARG A 222 32.07 23.00 4.01
CA ARG A 222 32.33 24.26 4.71
C ARG A 222 33.36 24.14 5.85
N ASP A 223 33.36 23.03 6.59
CA ASP A 223 34.25 22.83 7.74
C ASP A 223 34.93 21.44 7.71
N PRO A 224 35.94 21.22 6.84
CA PRO A 224 36.53 19.89 6.63
C PRO A 224 37.30 19.34 7.83
N ASN A 225 37.82 20.20 8.71
CA ASN A 225 38.73 19.82 9.81
C ASN A 225 38.07 19.83 11.20
N ARG A 226 36.74 19.82 11.29
CA ARG A 226 36.04 19.81 12.59
C ARG A 226 35.93 18.38 13.16
N ASP A 227 36.39 18.20 14.40
CA ASP A 227 36.34 16.93 15.14
C ASP A 227 34.93 16.34 15.25
N ARG A 228 33.92 17.21 15.39
CA ARG A 228 32.51 16.83 15.44
C ARG A 228 31.76 17.46 14.27
N PRO A 229 31.66 16.75 13.13
CA PRO A 229 31.02 17.30 11.95
C PRO A 229 29.53 17.63 12.18
N LEU A 230 28.84 16.87 13.05
CA LEU A 230 27.41 17.06 13.31
C LEU A 230 27.10 17.50 14.76
N THR A 231 26.41 18.63 14.87
CA THR A 231 25.80 19.13 16.12
C THR A 231 24.27 19.03 16.04
N PRO A 232 23.52 19.09 17.16
CA PRO A 232 22.06 19.02 17.12
C PRO A 232 21.43 20.05 16.18
N ARG A 233 21.97 21.28 16.14
CA ARG A 233 21.51 22.33 15.22
C ARG A 233 21.75 21.98 13.75
N ARG A 234 22.92 21.40 13.44
CA ARG A 234 23.26 20.98 12.08
C ARG A 234 22.44 19.77 11.61
N ALA A 235 22.23 18.81 12.51
CA ALA A 235 21.34 17.69 12.28
C ALA A 235 19.90 18.15 12.02
N ALA A 236 19.39 19.09 12.82
CA ALA A 236 18.07 19.67 12.61
C ALA A 236 17.97 20.40 11.27
N ALA A 237 19.01 21.14 10.87
CA ALA A 237 19.05 21.78 9.56
C ALA A 237 19.07 20.75 8.40
N SER A 238 19.79 19.62 8.56
CA SER A 238 19.79 18.53 7.58
C SER A 238 18.43 17.84 7.48
N ALA A 239 17.76 17.62 8.62
CA ALA A 239 16.41 17.06 8.64
C ALA A 239 15.39 18.02 8.00
N ALA A 240 15.49 19.32 8.28
CA ALA A 240 14.62 20.34 7.72
C ALA A 240 14.72 20.45 6.20
N LEU A 241 15.86 20.10 5.58
CA LEU A 241 16.00 20.04 4.12
C LEU A 241 15.07 19.02 3.46
N ALA A 242 14.56 18.02 4.20
CA ALA A 242 13.63 17.03 3.67
C ALA A 242 12.33 17.66 3.18
N VAL A 243 11.88 18.75 3.82
CA VAL A 243 10.65 19.47 3.45
C VAL A 243 10.78 20.11 2.06
N PRO A 244 11.73 21.03 1.78
CA PRO A 244 11.86 21.63 0.45
C PRO A 244 12.25 20.62 -0.63
N ILE A 245 13.03 19.59 -0.31
CA ILE A 245 13.35 18.51 -1.27
C ILE A 245 12.09 17.72 -1.63
N ALA A 246 11.25 17.40 -0.65
CA ALA A 246 10.00 16.70 -0.91
C ALA A 246 8.98 17.56 -1.65
N LEU A 247 8.90 18.86 -1.34
CA LEU A 247 8.05 19.79 -2.09
C LEU A 247 8.51 19.95 -3.54
N ALA A 248 9.82 20.08 -3.77
CA ALA A 248 10.37 20.13 -5.13
C ALA A 248 10.12 18.82 -5.88
N GLY A 249 10.31 17.68 -5.23
CA GLY A 249 10.00 16.37 -5.80
C GLY A 249 8.52 16.23 -6.16
N ALA A 250 7.62 16.62 -5.26
CA ALA A 250 6.19 16.61 -5.52
C ALA A 250 5.82 17.53 -6.68
N ALA A 251 6.33 18.77 -6.70
CA ALA A 251 6.03 19.73 -7.76
C ALA A 251 6.55 19.31 -9.15
N LEU A 252 7.72 18.68 -9.22
CA LEU A 252 8.36 18.29 -10.48
C LEU A 252 7.81 16.97 -11.04
N PHE A 253 7.34 16.08 -10.18
CA PHE A 253 7.09 14.70 -10.56
C PHE A 253 5.69 14.18 -10.18
N GLU A 254 5.02 14.74 -9.18
CA GLU A 254 3.70 14.27 -8.74
C GLU A 254 2.58 15.15 -9.33
N SER A 255 1.87 14.62 -10.33
CA SER A 255 0.60 15.19 -10.80
C SER A 255 -0.55 14.59 -9.98
N GLY A 256 -0.85 15.16 -8.82
CA GLY A 256 -1.82 14.55 -7.89
C GLY A 256 -2.51 15.52 -6.94
N ALA A 257 -3.35 14.96 -6.05
CA ALA A 257 -4.13 15.66 -5.04
C ALA A 257 -3.31 16.63 -4.16
N ALA A 258 -3.92 17.74 -3.72
CA ALA A 258 -3.22 18.73 -2.89
C ALA A 258 -2.64 18.16 -1.57
N SER A 259 -3.18 17.02 -1.10
CA SER A 259 -2.71 16.31 0.10
C SER A 259 -1.25 15.86 0.02
N TRP A 260 -0.72 15.58 -1.17
CA TRP A 260 0.68 15.15 -1.38
C TRP A 260 1.70 16.19 -0.93
N PHE A 261 1.36 17.47 -1.04
CA PHE A 261 2.22 18.58 -0.59
C PHE A 261 2.30 18.69 0.94
N LEU A 262 1.49 17.93 1.68
CA LEU A 262 1.52 17.88 3.13
C LEU A 262 2.04 16.54 3.65
N THR A 263 1.51 15.42 3.13
CA THR A 263 1.85 14.06 3.59
C THR A 263 3.24 13.62 3.14
N GLY A 264 3.66 13.98 1.93
CA GLY A 264 4.99 13.67 1.39
C GLY A 264 6.13 14.33 2.18
N PRO A 265 6.12 15.66 2.36
CA PRO A 265 7.11 16.37 3.18
C PRO A 265 7.12 15.93 4.64
N ALA A 266 5.96 15.69 5.25
CA ALA A 266 5.88 15.18 6.61
C ALA A 266 6.57 13.82 6.74
N SER A 267 6.31 12.89 5.82
CA SER A 267 6.92 11.56 5.80
C SER A 267 8.43 11.61 5.58
N ALA A 268 8.89 12.42 4.62
CA ALA A 268 10.32 12.61 4.37
C ALA A 268 11.04 13.22 5.58
N PHE A 269 10.38 14.16 6.29
CA PHE A 269 10.89 14.74 7.52
C PHE A 269 10.99 13.72 8.65
N VAL A 270 10.01 12.83 8.83
CA VAL A 270 10.06 11.75 9.84
C VAL A 270 11.31 10.89 9.66
N VAL A 271 11.58 10.47 8.41
CA VAL A 271 12.77 9.68 8.08
C VAL A 271 14.04 10.47 8.41
N ALA A 272 14.11 11.72 7.96
CA ALA A 272 15.29 12.56 8.14
C ALA A 272 15.54 12.92 9.62
N ALA A 273 14.50 13.05 10.45
CA ALA A 273 14.59 13.31 11.89
C ALA A 273 15.38 12.24 12.64
N GLY A 274 15.51 11.03 12.08
CA GLY A 274 16.42 9.99 12.56
C GLY A 274 17.85 10.52 12.80
N VAL A 275 18.35 11.41 11.93
CA VAL A 275 19.70 12.00 12.09
C VAL A 275 19.82 12.82 13.38
N VAL A 276 18.76 13.51 13.79
CA VAL A 276 18.72 14.30 15.02
C VAL A 276 18.68 13.37 16.24
N ALA A 277 17.84 12.34 16.19
CA ALA A 277 17.77 11.32 17.23
C ALA A 277 19.12 10.62 17.43
N GLY A 278 19.83 10.30 16.34
CA GLY A 278 21.17 9.72 16.37
C GLY A 278 22.20 10.61 17.08
N VAL A 279 22.18 11.92 16.81
CA VAL A 279 23.03 12.88 17.52
C VAL A 279 22.73 12.93 19.02
N PHE A 280 21.46 12.90 19.41
CA PHE A 280 21.08 12.91 20.83
C PHE A 280 21.45 11.61 21.53
N ALA A 281 21.28 10.46 20.88
CA ALA A 281 21.74 9.17 21.37
C ALA A 281 23.26 9.15 21.60
N ALA A 282 24.05 9.63 20.63
CA ALA A 282 25.50 9.70 20.74
C ALA A 282 25.99 10.59 21.91
N ARG A 283 25.14 11.51 22.37
CA ARG A 283 25.43 12.43 23.47
C ARG A 283 24.77 12.04 24.80
N GLY A 284 24.10 10.89 24.87
CA GLY A 284 23.36 10.45 26.05
C GLY A 284 22.19 11.35 26.45
N GLN A 285 21.64 12.14 25.52
CA GLN A 285 20.57 13.11 25.77
C GLN A 285 19.18 12.47 25.60
N TRP A 286 18.87 11.45 26.41
CA TRP A 286 17.67 10.61 26.26
C TRP A 286 16.35 11.38 26.30
N LEU A 287 16.22 12.39 27.16
CA LEU A 287 15.02 13.23 27.21
C LEU A 287 14.79 14.01 25.91
N ARG A 288 15.85 14.48 25.27
CA ARG A 288 15.76 15.20 23.98
C ARG A 288 15.49 14.26 22.82
N LEU A 289 16.02 13.04 22.88
CA LEU A 289 15.68 11.98 21.93
C LEU A 289 14.18 11.66 22.00
N LEU A 290 13.65 11.40 23.19
CA LEU A 290 12.22 11.16 23.40
C LEU A 290 11.39 12.33 22.85
N GLY A 291 11.78 13.56 23.19
CA GLY A 291 11.09 14.77 22.74
C GLY A 291 11.08 14.92 21.21
N VAL A 292 12.18 14.62 20.52
CA VAL A 292 12.21 14.66 19.05
C VAL A 292 11.39 13.54 18.44
N SER A 293 11.47 12.32 18.95
CA SER A 293 10.68 11.19 18.43
C SER A 293 9.19 11.46 18.59
N VAL A 294 8.73 11.84 19.78
CA VAL A 294 7.32 12.17 20.03
C VAL A 294 6.88 13.39 19.22
N GLY A 295 7.68 14.46 19.21
CA GLY A 295 7.35 15.67 18.46
C GLY A 295 7.24 15.42 16.95
N THR A 296 8.11 14.57 16.40
CA THR A 296 8.07 14.19 14.98
C THR A 296 6.86 13.32 14.66
N ALA A 297 6.53 12.36 15.53
CA ALA A 297 5.33 11.53 15.39
C ALA A 297 4.05 12.37 15.42
N LEU A 298 3.95 13.32 16.37
CA LEU A 298 2.81 14.22 16.47
C LEU A 298 2.70 15.12 15.25
N LEU A 299 3.81 15.73 14.79
CA LEU A 299 3.80 16.58 13.60
C LEU A 299 3.31 15.83 12.37
N ALA A 300 3.83 14.63 12.14
CA ALA A 300 3.40 13.80 11.01
C ALA A 300 1.94 13.36 11.16
N GLY A 301 1.53 12.88 12.34
CA GLY A 301 0.14 12.52 12.62
C GLY A 301 -0.83 13.69 12.37
N THR A 302 -0.49 14.89 12.83
CA THR A 302 -1.29 16.11 12.58
C THR A 302 -1.32 16.47 11.09
N ALA A 303 -0.20 16.37 10.38
CA ALA A 303 -0.14 16.65 8.94
C ALA A 303 -1.05 15.70 8.15
N PHE A 304 -1.02 14.41 8.46
CA PHE A 304 -1.88 13.42 7.81
C PHE A 304 -3.35 13.59 8.18
N ALA A 305 -3.67 13.81 9.45
CA ALA A 305 -5.03 14.10 9.89
C ALA A 305 -5.60 15.37 9.23
N ALA A 306 -4.78 16.41 9.08
CA ALA A 306 -5.17 17.64 8.39
C ALA A 306 -5.38 17.43 6.88
N ALA A 307 -4.58 16.57 6.24
CA ALA A 307 -4.69 16.30 4.81
C ALA A 307 -5.86 15.37 4.43
N LEU A 308 -6.17 14.39 5.29
CA LEU A 308 -7.03 13.25 4.95
C LEU A 308 -8.18 13.01 5.96
N GLY A 309 -8.33 13.86 6.97
CA GLY A 309 -9.35 13.70 8.01
C GLY A 309 -9.14 12.45 8.87
N VAL A 310 -10.22 11.69 9.13
CA VAL A 310 -10.19 10.48 9.97
C VAL A 310 -9.29 9.40 9.38
N LEU A 311 -9.34 9.18 8.05
CA LEU A 311 -8.44 8.25 7.37
C LEU A 311 -6.96 8.64 7.55
N GLY A 312 -6.69 9.94 7.69
CA GLY A 312 -5.36 10.47 7.97
C GLY A 312 -4.76 9.97 9.29
N VAL A 313 -5.56 9.62 10.30
CA VAL A 313 -5.03 9.09 11.57
C VAL A 313 -4.39 7.72 11.36
N VAL A 314 -5.05 6.86 10.58
CA VAL A 314 -4.55 5.51 10.26
C VAL A 314 -3.30 5.61 9.39
N PHE A 315 -3.37 6.35 8.28
CA PHE A 315 -2.22 6.51 7.38
C PHE A 315 -1.06 7.25 8.04
N GLY A 316 -1.34 8.24 8.89
CA GLY A 316 -0.32 8.96 9.66
C GLY A 316 0.41 8.05 10.65
N THR A 317 -0.31 7.15 11.31
CA THR A 317 0.29 6.16 12.23
C THR A 317 1.22 5.21 11.47
N LEU A 318 0.76 4.69 10.33
CA LEU A 318 1.59 3.82 9.47
C LEU A 318 2.83 4.57 8.94
N ALA A 319 2.66 5.81 8.49
CA ALA A 319 3.76 6.65 8.00
C ALA A 319 4.80 6.93 9.09
N VAL A 320 4.38 7.15 10.33
CA VAL A 320 5.28 7.34 11.48
C VAL A 320 6.05 6.05 11.78
N LEU A 321 5.37 4.90 11.87
CA LEU A 321 6.00 3.61 12.13
C LEU A 321 7.04 3.28 11.05
N PHE A 322 6.64 3.36 9.79
CA PHE A 322 7.51 3.10 8.66
C PHE A 322 8.68 4.10 8.60
N GLY A 323 8.40 5.39 8.85
CA GLY A 323 9.40 6.45 8.91
C GLY A 323 10.42 6.25 10.02
N PHE A 324 10.04 5.71 11.17
CA PHE A 324 10.99 5.36 12.23
C PHE A 324 11.84 4.14 11.90
N VAL A 325 11.27 3.10 11.31
CA VAL A 325 12.02 1.92 10.87
C VAL A 325 13.07 2.31 9.84
N THR A 326 12.68 3.08 8.82
CA THR A 326 13.60 3.55 7.77
C THR A 326 14.54 4.66 8.27
N GLY A 327 14.11 5.46 9.24
CA GLY A 327 14.92 6.48 9.93
C GLY A 327 16.11 5.93 10.72
N VAL A 328 16.20 4.61 10.94
CA VAL A 328 17.37 3.95 11.56
C VAL A 328 18.65 4.22 10.78
N VAL A 329 18.58 4.32 9.44
CA VAL A 329 19.76 4.63 8.63
C VAL A 329 20.26 6.06 8.92
N PRO A 330 19.46 7.14 8.74
CA PRO A 330 19.80 8.48 9.21
C PRO A 330 20.25 8.55 10.67
N PHE A 331 19.64 7.77 11.57
CA PHE A 331 20.05 7.67 12.96
C PHE A 331 21.49 7.18 13.10
N GLY A 332 21.88 6.13 12.39
CA GLY A 332 23.27 5.64 12.35
C GLY A 332 24.25 6.72 11.89
N TYR A 333 23.91 7.47 10.83
CA TYR A 333 24.71 8.61 10.37
C TYR A 333 24.80 9.71 11.45
N GLY A 334 23.68 10.08 12.07
CA GLY A 334 23.65 11.07 13.14
C GLY A 334 24.52 10.68 14.33
N TYR A 335 24.46 9.41 14.71
CA TYR A 335 25.23 8.85 15.82
C TYR A 335 26.73 8.83 15.52
N TRP A 336 27.12 8.36 14.34
CA TRP A 336 28.52 8.22 13.93
C TRP A 336 29.19 9.57 13.70
N PHE A 337 28.51 10.53 13.06
CA PHE A 337 29.04 11.87 12.79
C PHE A 337 28.96 12.84 13.99
N ALA A 338 28.28 12.46 15.08
CA ALA A 338 28.31 13.18 16.35
C ALA A 338 29.53 12.85 17.22
N ARG A 339 30.20 11.73 16.95
CA ARG A 339 31.40 11.29 17.67
C ARG A 339 32.66 12.00 17.15
N PRO A 340 33.67 12.22 18.01
CA PRO A 340 34.96 12.75 17.58
C PRO A 340 35.60 11.86 16.50
N LEU A 341 36.44 12.44 15.65
CA LEU A 341 37.33 11.67 14.76
C LEU A 341 38.26 10.82 15.64
N PRO A 342 38.55 9.56 15.26
CA PRO A 342 39.65 8.82 15.88
C PRO A 342 40.94 9.63 15.70
N GLU A 343 41.75 9.74 16.74
CA GLU A 343 43.14 10.18 16.60
C GLU A 343 43.87 9.08 15.81
N ASP A 344 44.47 9.44 14.68
CA ASP A 344 45.40 8.57 13.93
C ASP A 344 46.75 8.50 14.67
#